data_AF-A0AAD8ZYZ4-F1
#
_entry.id   AF-A0AAD8ZYZ4-F1
#
_cell.length_a   1.000
_cell.length_b   1.000
_cell.length_c   1.000
_cell.angle_alpha   90.00
_cell.angle_beta   90.00
_cell.angle_gamma   90.00
#
_symmetry.space_group_name_H-M   'P 1'
#
loop_
_entity.id
_entity.type
_entity.pdbx_description
1 polymer ?
#
loop_
_entity_poly.entity_id
_entity_poly.type
_entity_poly.pdbx_seq_one_letter_code
_entity_poly.pdbx_strand_id
1 'polypeptide(L)'
;MVGGAAGLVFVPDQIKAAVGDMVVFTFMSQNHTATQSSFAKPCDPLAGGMNSGFMANPNNTVSPPPQVAMQVMVSDPLWFYCAQANHCGKGMTFSINPTAEKSQALFQSMAIQQKGNGAPSAIVGGTPPAAAPAASAPAASAPAAAPPAAAPAAPAAPAAGGAVTPGTGQINGAGACVCAVTCSAGSFPAAAQGVGAFGGMAGSLPMNMMEA
;
A
#
# COMPACT_ATOMS: atom_id res chain seq x y z
N MET A 1 15.35 -11.93 -1.13
CA MET A 1 15.77 -13.03 -0.22
C MET A 1 14.61 -14.01 -0.05
N VAL A 2 14.90 -15.29 0.11
CA VAL A 2 13.91 -16.36 0.31
C VAL A 2 14.21 -17.06 1.63
N GLY A 3 13.30 -16.99 2.59
CA GLY A 3 13.51 -17.55 3.93
C GLY A 3 14.31 -16.66 4.87
N GLY A 4 15.06 -17.28 5.79
CA GLY A 4 15.96 -16.60 6.73
C GLY A 4 15.30 -16.25 8.07
N ALA A 5 15.79 -15.19 8.73
CA ALA A 5 15.26 -14.76 10.03
C ALA A 5 13.79 -14.33 9.98
N ALA A 6 13.31 -13.92 8.81
CA ALA A 6 11.91 -13.56 8.58
C ALA A 6 10.98 -14.79 8.46
N GLY A 7 11.52 -16.00 8.45
CA GLY A 7 10.75 -17.24 8.43
C GLY A 7 10.29 -17.64 7.03
N LEU A 8 9.07 -18.17 6.91
CA LEU A 8 8.52 -18.73 5.68
C LEU A 8 8.02 -17.64 4.71
N VAL A 9 8.93 -16.83 4.19
CA VAL A 9 8.57 -15.62 3.44
C VAL A 9 9.58 -15.27 2.35
N PHE A 10 9.12 -14.53 1.34
CA PHE A 10 9.97 -13.82 0.38
C PHE A 10 10.13 -12.37 0.84
N VAL A 11 11.36 -11.86 0.88
CA VAL A 11 11.63 -10.48 1.32
C VAL A 11 12.39 -9.70 0.24
N PRO A 12 11.80 -8.63 -0.32
CA PRO A 12 10.37 -8.30 -0.24
C PRO A 12 9.49 -9.39 -0.90
N ASP A 13 8.19 -9.38 -0.61
CA ASP A 13 7.22 -10.33 -1.17
C ASP A 13 6.70 -9.89 -2.55
N GLN A 14 7.01 -8.67 -2.96
CA GLN A 14 6.81 -8.20 -4.32
C GLN A 14 7.88 -7.20 -4.74
N ILE A 15 8.14 -7.12 -6.04
CA ILE A 15 9.01 -6.11 -6.64
C ILE A 15 8.43 -5.54 -7.94
N LYS A 16 9.01 -4.42 -8.40
CA LYS A 16 8.89 -3.94 -9.77
C LYS A 16 10.21 -4.17 -10.50
N ALA A 17 10.15 -4.66 -11.73
CA ALA A 17 11.32 -4.94 -12.57
C ALA A 17 10.98 -4.72 -14.04
N ALA A 18 11.90 -4.15 -14.82
CA ALA A 18 11.74 -3.98 -16.26
C ALA A 18 12.08 -5.26 -17.02
N VAL A 19 11.62 -5.37 -18.27
CA VAL A 19 12.06 -6.43 -19.18
C VAL A 19 13.57 -6.30 -19.41
N GLY A 20 14.30 -7.40 -19.25
CA GLY A 20 15.75 -7.47 -19.32
C GLY A 20 16.44 -7.50 -17.96
N ASP A 21 15.78 -7.04 -16.88
CA ASP A 21 16.34 -7.05 -15.52
C ASP A 21 16.58 -8.49 -15.02
N MET A 22 17.59 -8.64 -14.16
CA MET A 22 17.89 -9.90 -13.46
C MET A 22 17.35 -9.85 -12.04
N VAL A 23 16.47 -10.79 -11.70
CA VAL A 23 15.99 -11.01 -10.33
C VAL A 23 16.76 -12.16 -9.72
N VAL A 24 17.48 -11.89 -8.63
CA VAL A 24 18.29 -12.88 -7.91
C VAL A 24 17.58 -13.32 -6.64
N PHE A 25 17.24 -14.60 -6.59
CA PHE A 25 16.70 -15.25 -5.39
C PHE A 25 17.87 -15.79 -4.56
N THR A 26 18.18 -15.13 -3.45
CA THR A 26 19.13 -15.63 -2.44
C THR A 26 18.39 -16.45 -1.40
N PHE A 27 18.72 -17.73 -1.30
CA PHE A 27 18.05 -18.69 -0.43
C PHE A 27 18.77 -18.78 0.91
N MET A 28 18.04 -18.41 1.95
CA MET A 28 18.50 -18.44 3.33
C MET A 28 17.89 -19.64 4.06
N SER A 29 18.21 -19.74 5.35
CA SER A 29 17.81 -20.72 6.36
C SER A 29 16.71 -21.70 5.92
N GLN A 30 16.95 -22.99 6.15
CA GLN A 30 16.05 -24.12 5.81
C GLN A 30 16.11 -24.48 4.32
N ASN A 31 15.00 -24.92 3.73
CA ASN A 31 14.95 -25.36 2.35
C ASN A 31 13.73 -24.74 1.67
N HIS A 32 13.96 -24.10 0.53
CA HIS A 32 12.97 -23.30 -0.17
C HIS A 32 13.10 -23.42 -1.68
N THR A 33 12.06 -23.01 -2.39
CA THR A 33 12.08 -22.86 -3.86
C THR A 33 11.58 -21.47 -4.24
N ALA A 34 11.92 -21.04 -5.46
CA ALA A 34 11.21 -20.04 -6.22
C ALA A 34 10.63 -20.77 -7.44
N THR A 35 9.36 -21.14 -7.35
CA THR A 35 8.65 -21.88 -8.40
C THR A 35 7.56 -21.00 -8.97
N GLN A 36 7.56 -20.82 -10.29
CA GLN A 36 6.57 -20.00 -10.98
C GLN A 36 5.21 -20.71 -11.00
N SER A 37 4.15 -19.95 -10.80
CA SER A 37 2.77 -20.40 -10.97
C SER A 37 1.99 -19.42 -11.85
N SER A 38 0.72 -19.76 -12.11
CA SER A 38 -0.24 -18.76 -12.58
C SER A 38 -0.83 -17.99 -11.40
N PHE A 39 -1.41 -16.83 -11.68
CA PHE A 39 -2.19 -16.10 -10.67
C PHE A 39 -3.41 -16.89 -10.17
N ALA A 40 -4.12 -17.58 -11.07
CA ALA A 40 -5.38 -18.27 -10.75
C ALA A 40 -5.20 -19.58 -9.97
N LYS A 41 -4.05 -20.23 -10.17
CA LYS A 41 -3.65 -21.47 -9.48
C LYS A 41 -2.36 -21.23 -8.70
N PRO A 42 -2.40 -20.45 -7.61
CA PRO A 42 -1.28 -20.36 -6.69
C PRO A 42 -0.89 -21.75 -6.18
N CYS A 43 0.39 -21.94 -5.90
CA CYS A 43 0.96 -23.20 -5.39
C CYS A 43 1.01 -24.38 -6.38
N ASP A 44 0.50 -24.24 -7.59
CA ASP A 44 0.65 -25.24 -8.65
C ASP A 44 1.71 -24.76 -9.65
N PRO A 45 2.66 -25.62 -10.06
CA PRO A 45 3.73 -25.20 -10.95
C PRO A 45 3.18 -24.84 -12.34
N LEU A 46 3.68 -23.75 -12.90
CA LEU A 46 3.37 -23.36 -14.28
C LEU A 46 4.16 -24.24 -15.25
N ALA A 47 3.48 -24.90 -16.18
CA ALA A 47 4.15 -25.70 -17.21
C ALA A 47 5.08 -24.83 -18.07
N GLY A 48 6.35 -25.23 -18.17
CA GLY A 48 7.38 -24.44 -18.85
C GLY A 48 7.82 -23.17 -18.09
N GLY A 49 7.28 -22.93 -16.89
CA GLY A 49 7.67 -21.81 -16.04
C GLY A 49 8.99 -22.06 -15.30
N MET A 50 9.52 -20.99 -14.71
CA MET A 50 10.74 -21.08 -13.91
C MET A 50 10.52 -21.97 -12.69
N ASN A 51 11.51 -22.81 -12.38
CA ASN A 51 11.61 -23.49 -11.09
C ASN A 51 13.07 -23.53 -10.67
N SER A 52 13.39 -22.93 -9.52
CA SER A 52 14.74 -23.02 -8.95
C SER A 52 15.12 -24.45 -8.55
N GLY A 53 14.14 -25.33 -8.28
CA GLY A 53 14.36 -26.52 -7.47
C GLY A 53 14.57 -26.16 -5.99
N PHE A 54 14.80 -27.18 -5.17
CA PHE A 54 15.06 -27.02 -3.73
C PHE A 54 16.46 -26.50 -3.47
N MET A 55 16.52 -25.34 -2.81
CA MET A 55 17.74 -24.64 -2.44
C MET A 55 17.91 -24.71 -0.93
N ALA A 56 18.55 -25.77 -0.46
CA ALA A 56 18.75 -26.01 0.95
C ALA A 56 19.93 -25.16 1.50
N ASN A 57 19.66 -24.43 2.58
CA ASN A 57 20.63 -23.73 3.40
C ASN A 57 20.29 -23.89 4.90
N PRO A 58 20.36 -25.11 5.46
CA PRO A 58 20.01 -25.36 6.85
C PRO A 58 20.84 -24.49 7.80
N ASN A 59 20.17 -23.80 8.73
CA ASN A 59 20.81 -22.93 9.73
C ASN A 59 21.75 -21.86 9.15
N ASN A 60 21.54 -21.44 7.89
CA ASN A 60 22.42 -20.49 7.18
C ASN A 60 23.90 -20.91 7.13
N THR A 61 24.18 -22.21 7.04
CA THR A 61 25.55 -22.73 7.09
C THR A 61 26.28 -22.70 5.73
N VAL A 62 25.56 -22.49 4.63
CA VAL A 62 26.15 -22.44 3.27
C VAL A 62 26.61 -21.02 2.95
N SER A 63 27.88 -20.87 2.54
CA SER A 63 28.51 -19.58 2.19
C SER A 63 29.32 -19.66 0.89
N PRO A 64 29.02 -18.84 -0.15
CA PRO A 64 27.88 -17.92 -0.19
C PRO A 64 26.54 -18.67 -0.22
N PRO A 65 25.44 -18.06 0.26
CA PRO A 65 24.11 -18.68 0.21
C PRO A 65 23.74 -19.08 -1.23
N PRO A 66 22.98 -20.18 -1.42
CA PRO A 66 22.51 -20.59 -2.73
C PRO A 66 21.72 -19.48 -3.43
N GLN A 67 21.95 -19.32 -4.72
CA GLN A 67 21.33 -18.27 -5.53
C GLN A 67 20.85 -18.82 -6.86
N VAL A 68 19.68 -18.33 -7.29
CA VAL A 68 19.18 -18.53 -8.66
C VAL A 68 18.80 -17.17 -9.22
N ALA A 69 19.24 -16.91 -10.45
CA ALA A 69 18.90 -15.69 -11.17
C ALA A 69 17.88 -15.98 -12.27
N MET A 70 16.94 -15.06 -12.47
CA MET A 70 15.96 -15.08 -13.54
C MET A 70 16.05 -13.78 -14.33
N GLN A 71 16.05 -13.86 -15.66
CA GLN A 71 15.80 -12.67 -16.46
C GLN A 71 14.29 -12.42 -16.60
N VAL A 72 13.85 -11.18 -16.40
CA VAL A 72 12.47 -10.78 -16.67
C VAL A 72 12.29 -10.65 -18.17
N MET A 73 11.53 -11.56 -18.78
CA MET A 73 11.34 -11.62 -20.24
C MET A 73 10.07 -10.94 -20.75
N VAL A 74 9.14 -10.61 -19.84
CA VAL A 74 7.83 -10.05 -20.16
C VAL A 74 7.47 -8.93 -19.20
N SER A 75 6.64 -7.99 -19.66
CA SER A 75 6.11 -6.91 -18.81
C SER A 75 4.95 -7.35 -17.93
N ASP A 76 4.33 -8.49 -18.24
CA ASP A 76 3.18 -9.01 -17.50
C ASP A 76 3.56 -9.44 -16.07
N PRO A 77 2.60 -9.41 -15.11
CA PRO A 77 2.86 -9.85 -13.75
C PRO A 77 3.29 -11.32 -13.67
N LEU A 78 4.38 -11.59 -12.95
CA LEU A 78 4.90 -12.94 -12.73
C LEU A 78 4.64 -13.36 -11.27
N TRP A 79 4.32 -14.63 -11.07
CA TRP A 79 3.84 -15.16 -9.80
C TRP A 79 4.68 -16.36 -9.37
N PHE A 80 5.12 -16.37 -8.13
CA PHE A 80 5.99 -17.39 -7.59
C PHE A 80 5.53 -17.85 -6.22
N TYR A 81 5.91 -19.07 -5.88
CA TYR A 81 5.65 -19.64 -4.58
C TYR A 81 6.81 -20.56 -4.15
N CYS A 82 6.81 -20.88 -2.86
CA CYS A 82 7.69 -21.92 -2.32
C CYS A 82 6.97 -23.27 -2.29
N ALA A 83 7.51 -24.25 -3.00
CA ALA A 83 6.95 -25.60 -3.15
C ALA A 83 7.31 -26.55 -1.98
N GLN A 84 8.01 -26.05 -0.95
CA GLN A 84 8.35 -26.84 0.22
C GLN A 84 7.10 -27.12 1.06
N ALA A 85 6.72 -28.40 1.15
CA ALA A 85 5.60 -28.87 1.97
C ALA A 85 4.35 -27.97 1.81
N ASN A 86 3.83 -27.41 2.92
CA ASN A 86 2.71 -26.46 2.87
C ASN A 86 3.15 -24.99 3.04
N HIS A 87 4.34 -24.59 2.57
CA HIS A 87 4.78 -23.20 2.70
C HIS A 87 3.90 -22.25 1.89
N CYS A 88 3.53 -22.61 0.66
CA CYS A 88 2.64 -21.79 -0.15
C CYS A 88 1.23 -21.62 0.44
N GLY A 89 0.63 -22.71 0.96
CA GLY A 89 -0.66 -22.62 1.65
C GLY A 89 -0.61 -21.84 2.97
N LYS A 90 0.60 -21.59 3.50
CA LYS A 90 0.84 -20.67 4.62
C LYS A 90 1.14 -19.23 4.18
N GLY A 91 1.02 -18.93 2.88
CA GLY A 91 1.22 -17.59 2.32
C GLY A 91 2.64 -17.29 1.85
N MET A 92 3.52 -18.29 1.69
CA MET A 92 4.86 -18.08 1.15
C MET A 92 4.80 -17.91 -0.38
N THR A 93 4.41 -16.71 -0.82
CA THR A 93 4.25 -16.31 -2.22
C THR A 93 5.06 -15.06 -2.54
N PHE A 94 5.35 -14.85 -3.82
CA PHE A 94 6.09 -13.71 -4.34
C PHE A 94 5.55 -13.26 -5.70
N SER A 95 5.64 -11.97 -6.01
CA SER A 95 5.26 -11.46 -7.33
C SER A 95 6.22 -10.41 -7.89
N ILE A 96 6.28 -10.37 -9.21
CA ILE A 96 6.98 -9.32 -9.97
C ILE A 96 5.92 -8.57 -10.76
N ASN A 97 5.95 -7.25 -10.69
CA ASN A 97 5.03 -6.36 -11.39
C ASN A 97 3.53 -6.63 -11.10
N PRO A 98 3.08 -6.88 -9.85
CA PRO A 98 1.65 -7.02 -9.56
C PRO A 98 0.88 -5.73 -9.90
N THR A 99 -0.40 -5.87 -10.22
CA THR A 99 -1.32 -4.75 -10.52
C THR A 99 -2.27 -4.51 -9.35
N ALA A 100 -3.11 -3.47 -9.41
CA ALA A 100 -4.13 -3.26 -8.39
C ALA A 100 -5.18 -4.39 -8.43
N GLU A 101 -5.55 -4.81 -9.63
CA GLU A 101 -6.56 -5.86 -9.89
C GLU A 101 -6.02 -7.26 -9.60
N LYS A 102 -4.74 -7.49 -9.88
CA LYS A 102 -3.99 -8.70 -9.53
C LYS A 102 -2.86 -8.31 -8.60
N SER A 103 -3.18 -8.12 -7.33
CA SER A 103 -2.23 -7.70 -6.30
C SER A 103 -1.54 -8.89 -5.64
N GLN A 104 -0.39 -8.66 -5.01
CA GLN A 104 0.31 -9.68 -4.22
C GLN A 104 -0.54 -10.19 -3.06
N ALA A 105 -1.26 -9.28 -2.37
CA ALA A 105 -2.14 -9.66 -1.28
C ALA A 105 -3.28 -10.59 -1.75
N LEU A 106 -3.86 -10.29 -2.93
CA LEU A 106 -4.86 -11.17 -3.52
C LEU A 106 -4.26 -12.53 -3.87
N PHE A 107 -3.08 -12.56 -4.49
CA PHE A 107 -2.38 -13.80 -4.80
C PHE A 107 -2.07 -14.66 -3.56
N GLN A 108 -1.54 -14.04 -2.51
CA GLN A 108 -1.25 -14.68 -1.23
C GLN A 108 -2.53 -15.22 -0.57
N SER A 109 -3.61 -14.43 -0.54
CA SER A 109 -4.88 -14.88 0.04
C SER A 109 -5.47 -16.07 -0.73
N MET A 110 -5.38 -16.08 -2.06
CA MET A 110 -5.81 -17.23 -2.87
C MET A 110 -4.96 -18.48 -2.58
N ALA A 111 -3.64 -18.33 -2.38
CA ALA A 111 -2.77 -19.44 -2.01
C ALA A 111 -3.22 -20.10 -0.69
N ILE A 112 -3.51 -19.28 0.31
CA ILE A 112 -3.99 -19.74 1.61
C ILE A 112 -5.40 -20.35 1.50
N GLN A 113 -6.31 -19.74 0.74
CA GLN A 113 -7.65 -20.28 0.55
C GLN A 113 -7.65 -21.63 -0.18
N GLN A 114 -6.84 -21.77 -1.23
CA GLN A 114 -6.80 -22.98 -2.05
C GLN A 114 -5.99 -24.11 -1.41
N LYS A 115 -4.96 -23.80 -0.62
CA LYS A 115 -3.99 -24.79 -0.10
C LYS A 115 -3.68 -24.67 1.39
N GLY A 116 -4.38 -23.83 2.15
CA GLY A 116 -4.06 -23.56 3.56
C GLY A 116 -4.45 -24.64 4.56
N ASN A 117 -5.09 -25.74 4.14
CA ASN A 117 -5.46 -26.88 4.99
C ASN A 117 -6.18 -26.49 6.31
N GLY A 118 -6.94 -25.37 6.33
CA GLY A 118 -7.64 -24.90 7.53
C GLY A 118 -6.79 -24.09 8.52
N ALA A 119 -5.54 -23.73 8.17
CA ALA A 119 -4.76 -22.78 8.94
C ALA A 119 -5.39 -21.38 8.83
N PRO A 120 -5.59 -20.65 9.95
CA PRO A 120 -6.08 -19.28 9.90
C PRO A 120 -5.10 -18.43 9.07
N SER A 121 -5.65 -17.67 8.11
CA SER A 121 -4.86 -16.70 7.35
C SER A 121 -4.26 -15.69 8.33
N ALA A 122 -2.94 -15.59 8.39
CA ALA A 122 -2.32 -14.42 8.98
C ALA A 122 -2.61 -13.26 8.02
N ILE A 123 -3.62 -12.46 8.34
CA ILE A 123 -3.71 -11.10 7.81
C ILE A 123 -2.50 -10.33 8.33
N VAL A 124 -1.37 -10.46 7.66
CA VAL A 124 -0.26 -9.51 7.81
C VAL A 124 -0.72 -8.25 7.10
N GLY A 125 -1.25 -7.30 7.88
CA GLY A 125 -1.36 -5.92 7.44
C GLY A 125 0.01 -5.49 6.94
N GLY A 126 0.04 -4.98 5.70
CA GLY A 126 1.27 -4.61 5.02
C GLY A 126 2.19 -3.79 5.93
N THR A 127 3.48 -4.13 5.91
CA THR A 127 4.50 -3.28 6.51
C THR A 127 4.31 -1.86 5.97
N PRO A 128 4.15 -0.84 6.84
CA PRO A 128 4.13 0.54 6.39
C PRO A 128 5.37 0.80 5.54
N PRO A 129 5.28 1.61 4.46
CA PRO A 129 6.46 2.04 3.74
C PRO A 129 7.49 2.59 4.74
N ALA A 130 8.77 2.30 4.51
CA ALA A 130 9.85 2.84 5.31
C ALA A 130 9.64 4.35 5.49
N ALA A 131 9.66 4.80 6.75
CA ALA A 131 9.49 6.21 7.08
C ALA A 131 10.45 7.06 6.24
N ALA A 132 9.93 8.12 5.63
CA ALA A 132 10.75 9.10 4.93
C ALA A 132 11.85 9.60 5.90
N PRO A 133 13.08 9.88 5.42
CA PRO A 133 14.13 10.43 6.25
C PRO A 133 13.63 11.69 6.95
N ALA A 134 13.89 11.80 8.25
CA ALA A 134 13.51 12.97 9.03
C ALA A 134 14.06 14.23 8.38
N ALA A 135 13.17 15.13 7.97
CA ALA A 135 13.52 16.46 7.51
C ALA A 135 14.25 17.19 8.64
N SER A 136 15.40 17.79 8.32
CA SER A 136 16.23 18.54 9.25
C SER A 136 15.44 19.69 9.89
N ALA A 137 15.64 19.89 11.20
CA ALA A 137 14.94 20.90 11.99
C ALA A 137 15.18 22.33 11.44
N PRO A 138 14.14 23.19 11.35
CA PRO A 138 14.32 24.61 11.06
C PRO A 138 14.98 25.32 12.26
N ALA A 139 15.85 26.28 11.96
CA ALA A 139 16.51 27.12 12.96
C ALA A 139 15.50 28.01 13.73
N ALA A 140 15.79 28.24 15.01
CA ALA A 140 14.98 29.05 15.92
C ALA A 140 14.90 30.52 15.48
N SER A 141 13.69 31.08 15.47
CA SER A 141 13.44 32.52 15.28
C SER A 141 13.08 33.18 16.62
N ALA A 142 13.60 34.39 16.82
CA ALA A 142 13.54 35.20 18.04
C ALA A 142 12.11 35.63 18.46
N PRO A 143 11.89 36.07 19.73
CA PRO A 143 10.56 36.42 20.21
C PRO A 143 10.07 37.76 19.62
N ALA A 144 8.79 37.79 19.23
CA ALA A 144 8.12 38.98 18.74
C ALA A 144 7.65 39.89 19.90
N ALA A 145 7.75 41.21 19.68
CA ALA A 145 7.32 42.26 20.58
C ALA A 145 5.79 42.42 20.64
N ALA A 146 5.31 43.03 21.73
CA ALA A 146 3.90 43.27 22.04
C ALA A 146 3.18 44.18 21.01
N PRO A 147 1.85 44.03 20.84
CA PRO A 147 1.10 44.69 19.77
C PRO A 147 0.74 46.16 20.10
N PRO A 148 0.68 47.07 19.10
CA PRO A 148 -0.01 48.33 19.26
C PRO A 148 -1.53 48.18 19.05
N ALA A 149 -2.27 49.12 19.65
CA ALA A 149 -3.72 49.13 19.78
C ALA A 149 -4.50 49.37 18.47
N ALA A 150 -5.74 48.88 18.46
CA ALA A 150 -6.68 48.88 17.35
C ALA A 150 -7.09 50.29 16.87
N ALA A 151 -7.21 50.43 15.55
CA ALA A 151 -7.87 51.54 14.87
C ALA A 151 -9.08 51.02 14.07
N PRO A 152 -10.09 51.86 13.79
CA PRO A 152 -11.46 51.44 13.54
C PRO A 152 -11.74 50.99 12.10
N ALA A 153 -12.86 50.29 11.95
CA ALA A 153 -13.33 49.64 10.72
C ALA A 153 -13.55 50.61 9.55
N ALA A 154 -13.05 50.21 8.37
CA ALA A 154 -13.34 50.83 7.09
C ALA A 154 -14.38 50.00 6.29
N PRO A 155 -15.11 50.62 5.33
CA PRO A 155 -16.38 50.11 4.82
C PRO A 155 -16.25 48.93 3.84
N ALA A 156 -17.36 48.19 3.70
CA ALA A 156 -17.49 47.05 2.80
C ALA A 156 -17.31 47.43 1.32
N ALA A 157 -16.44 46.68 0.64
CA ALA A 157 -16.29 46.68 -0.82
C ALA A 157 -17.02 45.46 -1.43
N PRO A 158 -17.48 45.54 -2.70
CA PRO A 158 -18.53 44.69 -3.24
C PRO A 158 -18.05 43.28 -3.62
N ALA A 159 -19.03 42.37 -3.67
CA ALA A 159 -18.87 40.94 -3.89
C ALA A 159 -18.22 40.60 -5.24
N ALA A 160 -17.14 39.81 -5.17
CA ALA A 160 -16.69 38.95 -6.25
C ALA A 160 -16.93 37.50 -5.83
N GLY A 161 -17.60 36.73 -6.70
CA GLY A 161 -18.10 35.39 -6.41
C GLY A 161 -17.02 34.36 -6.09
N GLY A 162 -17.39 33.38 -5.28
CA GLY A 162 -16.58 32.20 -4.97
C GLY A 162 -16.11 32.07 -3.52
N ALA A 163 -16.77 32.72 -2.56
CA ALA A 163 -16.44 32.55 -1.14
C ALA A 163 -17.16 31.32 -0.55
N VAL A 164 -16.42 30.46 0.13
CA VAL A 164 -16.96 29.39 0.98
C VAL A 164 -17.40 30.02 2.30
N THR A 165 -18.70 29.96 2.61
CA THR A 165 -19.18 30.35 3.94
C THR A 165 -18.73 29.31 4.96
N PRO A 166 -18.09 29.70 6.08
CA PRO A 166 -17.77 28.77 7.15
C PRO A 166 -19.03 28.07 7.65
N GLY A 167 -19.04 26.73 7.64
CA GLY A 167 -20.14 25.93 8.20
C GLY A 167 -20.13 26.00 9.73
N THR A 168 -21.29 25.79 10.35
CA THR A 168 -21.38 25.63 11.81
C THR A 168 -21.44 24.15 12.15
N GLY A 169 -20.59 23.71 13.08
CA GLY A 169 -20.58 22.36 13.63
C GLY A 169 -20.84 22.36 15.13
N GLN A 170 -21.61 21.38 15.62
CA GLN A 170 -21.76 21.12 17.05
C GLN A 170 -21.46 19.66 17.37
N ILE A 171 -20.79 19.42 18.49
CA ILE A 171 -20.50 18.07 19.00
C ILE A 171 -21.62 17.71 19.97
N ASN A 172 -22.32 16.62 19.72
CA ASN A 172 -23.36 16.16 20.65
C ASN A 172 -22.74 15.44 21.86
N GLY A 173 -23.55 15.19 22.90
CA GLY A 173 -23.09 14.58 24.16
C GLY A 173 -22.53 13.15 24.04
N ALA A 174 -22.58 12.53 22.86
CA ALA A 174 -21.96 11.24 22.57
C ALA A 174 -20.62 11.38 21.80
N GLY A 175 -20.12 12.60 21.61
CA GLY A 175 -18.84 12.88 20.97
C GLY A 175 -18.87 12.91 19.44
N ALA A 176 -20.05 12.82 18.80
CA ALA A 176 -20.18 12.95 17.35
C ALA A 176 -20.35 14.41 16.92
N CYS A 177 -19.53 14.87 15.99
CA CYS A 177 -19.62 16.22 15.42
C CYS A 177 -20.60 16.22 14.23
N VAL A 178 -21.63 17.05 14.29
CA VAL A 178 -22.58 17.26 13.19
C VAL A 178 -22.32 18.62 12.59
N CYS A 179 -21.93 18.66 11.31
CA CYS A 179 -21.65 19.89 10.57
C CYS A 179 -22.64 20.07 9.42
N ALA A 180 -23.11 21.30 9.23
CA ALA A 180 -23.88 21.69 8.05
C ALA A 180 -23.08 22.75 7.27
N VAL A 181 -22.94 22.54 5.96
CA VAL A 181 -22.36 23.52 5.04
C VAL A 181 -23.40 23.87 3.99
N THR A 182 -23.60 25.17 3.75
CA THR A 182 -24.48 25.66 2.67
C THR A 182 -23.61 26.33 1.62
N CYS A 183 -23.84 26.00 0.34
CA CYS A 183 -23.17 26.67 -0.77
C CYS A 183 -23.97 27.90 -1.21
N SER A 184 -23.29 29.02 -1.43
CA SER A 184 -23.90 30.22 -2.00
C SER A 184 -24.30 29.97 -3.46
N ALA A 185 -25.37 30.63 -3.93
CA ALA A 185 -25.77 30.55 -5.34
C ALA A 185 -24.66 31.13 -6.24
N GLY A 186 -24.03 30.27 -7.06
CA GLY A 186 -23.05 30.69 -8.07
C GLY A 186 -21.88 29.74 -8.33
N SER A 187 -21.67 28.71 -7.52
CA SER A 187 -20.51 27.79 -7.63
C SER A 187 -20.85 26.39 -8.15
N PHE A 188 -21.67 26.29 -9.19
CA PHE A 188 -21.77 25.05 -10.00
C PHE A 188 -21.11 25.27 -11.37
N PRO A 189 -20.24 24.36 -11.84
CA PRO A 189 -19.75 24.41 -13.23
C PRO A 189 -20.92 24.17 -14.20
N ALA A 190 -20.75 24.65 -15.43
CA ALA A 190 -21.79 24.67 -16.47
C ALA A 190 -22.63 23.37 -16.55
N ALA A 191 -23.93 23.54 -16.77
CA ALA A 191 -25.04 22.59 -16.57
C ALA A 191 -24.95 21.18 -17.22
N ALA A 192 -23.85 20.82 -17.88
CA ALA A 192 -23.69 19.53 -18.56
C ALA A 192 -23.13 18.40 -17.68
N GLN A 193 -22.62 18.67 -16.47
CA GLN A 193 -21.94 17.64 -15.65
C GLN A 193 -22.79 17.01 -14.53
N GLY A 194 -24.04 17.44 -14.34
CA GLY A 194 -24.85 17.07 -13.17
C GLY A 194 -26.18 16.38 -13.43
N VAL A 195 -26.60 16.21 -14.69
CA VAL A 195 -27.89 15.57 -15.00
C VAL A 195 -27.72 14.05 -14.89
N GLY A 196 -28.20 13.46 -13.79
CA GLY A 196 -28.21 12.01 -13.57
C GLY A 196 -27.17 11.46 -12.60
N ALA A 197 -26.39 12.31 -11.93
CA ALA A 197 -25.48 11.85 -10.87
C ALA A 197 -26.21 11.71 -9.53
N PHE A 198 -26.56 10.50 -9.14
CA PHE A 198 -26.98 10.15 -7.78
C PHE A 198 -25.93 9.23 -7.16
N GLY A 199 -25.25 9.71 -6.12
CA GLY A 199 -24.34 8.90 -5.30
C GLY A 199 -22.90 9.40 -5.27
N GLY A 200 -22.66 10.53 -4.59
CA GLY A 200 -21.33 10.81 -4.04
C GLY A 200 -21.17 10.00 -2.75
N MET A 201 -20.20 9.08 -2.71
CA MET A 201 -19.81 8.45 -1.44
C MET A 201 -19.32 9.53 -0.47
N ALA A 202 -19.72 9.44 0.80
CA ALA A 202 -19.25 10.34 1.84
C ALA A 202 -17.71 10.27 1.91
N GLY A 203 -17.04 11.35 1.52
CA GLY A 203 -15.60 11.48 1.68
C GLY A 203 -15.26 11.51 3.16
N SER A 204 -14.37 10.62 3.60
CA SER A 204 -13.74 10.73 4.91
C SER A 204 -12.68 11.82 4.86
N LEU A 205 -12.86 12.88 5.64
CA LEU A 205 -11.80 13.86 5.88
C LEU A 205 -10.74 13.23 6.80
N PRO A 206 -9.44 13.31 6.47
CA PRO A 206 -8.39 12.89 7.38
C PRO A 206 -8.37 13.81 8.62
N MET A 207 -8.15 13.23 9.81
CA MET A 207 -8.19 13.91 11.11
C MET A 207 -7.18 15.06 11.28
N ASN A 208 -6.30 15.31 10.30
CA ASN A 208 -5.31 16.38 10.33
C ASN A 208 -5.82 17.73 9.75
N MET A 209 -7.11 17.84 9.41
CA MET A 209 -7.72 19.09 8.92
C MET A 209 -8.73 19.71 9.90
N MET A 210 -8.73 19.32 11.19
CA MET A 210 -9.62 19.89 12.21
C MET A 210 -8.85 20.61 13.32
N GLU A 211 -8.06 21.63 12.98
CA GLU A 211 -7.48 22.56 13.96
C GLU A 211 -7.52 24.00 13.43
N ALA A 212 -8.51 24.77 13.90
CA ALA A 212 -8.46 26.17 14.33
C ALA A 212 -9.84 26.57 14.90
#